data_AF-A0A535IQS2-F1
#
_entry.id   AF-A0A535IQS2-F1
#
_cell.length_a   1.000
_cell.length_b   1.000
_cell.length_c   1.000
_cell.angle_alpha   90.00
_cell.angle_beta   90.00
_cell.angle_gamma   90.00
#
_symmetry.space_group_name_H-M   'P 1'
#
loop_
_entity.id
_entity.type
_entity.pdbx_description
1 polymer ?
#
loop_
_entity_poly.entity_id
_entity_poly.type
_entity_poly.pdbx_seq_one_letter_code
_entity_poly.pdbx_strand_id
1 'polypeptide(L)'
;MSLLTFLEPTHLFQTIVLALSIFNLVTFLWLAFTVWLNGNRQAWIARLGVVGLGFSAFFFFVHALLIASPLSYTISQDFLWRLLWLPAICVPYIWFAIGLHYAALINQNWRRRRPALLVSSGILGCLLLVLLILYRSTFTFVGTVRLLAYSDLYEDTHAGLFSPTVLVPVLFLCYVTFCAIGPWFTPGRVKRVV
;
A
#
# COMPACT_ATOMS: atom_id res chain seq x y z
N MET A 1 28.07 19.08 0.11
CA MET A 1 27.47 18.77 -1.21
C MET A 1 27.52 20.04 -2.04
N SER A 2 28.03 20.00 -3.27
CA SER A 2 28.05 21.19 -4.13
C SER A 2 26.69 21.37 -4.80
N LEU A 3 26.33 22.60 -5.18
CA LEU A 3 25.05 22.89 -5.83
C LEU A 3 24.90 22.11 -7.16
N LEU A 4 26.03 21.84 -7.83
CA LEU A 4 26.10 21.01 -9.04
C LEU A 4 25.78 19.53 -8.78
N THR A 5 26.26 18.95 -7.67
CA THR A 5 25.93 17.56 -7.31
C THR A 5 24.48 17.43 -6.81
N PHE A 6 23.91 18.49 -6.24
CA PHE A 6 22.49 18.51 -5.90
C PHE A 6 21.57 18.54 -7.14
N LEU A 7 21.98 19.23 -8.21
CA LEU A 7 21.21 19.36 -9.44
C LEU A 7 21.23 18.11 -10.35
N GLU A 8 22.02 17.09 -10.00
CA GLU A 8 21.98 15.83 -10.73
C GLU A 8 20.57 15.22 -10.64
N PRO A 9 19.96 14.78 -11.75
CA PRO A 9 18.57 14.32 -11.78
C PRO A 9 18.26 13.19 -10.78
N THR A 10 19.23 12.31 -10.54
CA THR A 10 19.14 11.20 -9.58
C THR A 10 19.08 11.69 -8.14
N HIS A 11 19.95 12.63 -7.77
CA HIS A 11 19.99 13.24 -6.44
C HIS A 11 18.76 14.12 -6.18
N LEU A 12 18.30 14.88 -7.18
CA LEU A 12 17.04 15.63 -7.10
C LEU A 12 15.86 14.69 -6.88
N PHE A 13 15.74 13.64 -7.70
CA PHE A 13 14.64 12.68 -7.58
C PHE A 13 14.63 12.00 -6.21
N GLN A 14 15.79 11.50 -5.75
CA GLN A 14 15.90 10.89 -4.42
C GLN A 14 15.48 11.87 -3.31
N THR A 15 15.92 13.13 -3.39
CA THR A 15 15.58 14.18 -2.42
C THR A 15 14.07 14.44 -2.42
N ILE A 16 13.44 14.56 -3.59
CA ILE A 16 12.00 14.79 -3.71
C ILE A 16 11.20 13.61 -3.15
N VAL A 17 11.55 12.38 -3.52
CA VAL A 17 10.84 11.18 -3.04
C VAL A 17 11.02 11.01 -1.53
N LEU A 18 12.21 11.31 -1.00
CA LEU A 18 12.45 11.30 0.45
C LEU A 18 11.64 12.38 1.16
N ALA A 19 11.62 13.62 0.65
CA ALA A 19 10.84 14.71 1.22
C ALA A 19 9.34 14.40 1.22
N LEU A 20 8.81 13.85 0.12
CA LEU A 20 7.42 13.40 0.05
C LEU A 20 7.12 12.28 1.05
N SER A 21 8.05 11.34 1.25
CA SER A 21 7.88 10.26 2.24
C SER A 21 7.84 10.82 3.66
N ILE A 22 8.74 11.73 4.02
CA ILE A 22 8.77 12.37 5.34
C ILE A 22 7.52 13.22 5.57
N PHE A 23 7.10 14.01 4.58
CA PHE A 23 5.88 14.80 4.65
C PHE A 23 4.67 13.90 4.93
N ASN A 24 4.47 12.86 4.13
CA ASN A 24 3.36 11.92 4.31
C ASN A 24 3.42 11.22 5.68
N LEU A 25 4.60 10.79 6.13
CA LEU A 25 4.79 10.22 7.47
C LEU A 25 4.26 11.17 8.55
N VAL A 26 4.71 12.43 8.55
CA VAL A 26 4.29 13.43 9.54
C VAL A 26 2.79 13.69 9.44
N THR A 27 2.25 13.84 8.23
CA THR A 27 0.82 14.07 8.00
C THR A 27 -0.04 12.92 8.51
N PHE A 28 0.30 11.66 8.20
CA PHE A 28 -0.46 10.50 8.66
C PHE A 28 -0.36 10.31 10.18
N LEU A 29 0.79 10.57 10.77
CA LEU A 29 0.96 10.51 12.22
C LEU A 29 0.15 11.60 12.93
N TRP A 30 0.17 12.83 12.39
CA TRP A 30 -0.67 13.92 12.85
C TRP A 30 -2.17 13.59 12.72
N LEU A 31 -2.60 13.02 11.59
CA LEU A 31 -3.98 12.57 11.40
C LEU A 31 -4.36 11.46 12.40
N ALA A 32 -3.48 10.49 12.65
CA ALA A 32 -3.72 9.43 13.62
C ALA A 32 -3.93 10.00 15.02
N PHE A 33 -3.06 10.93 15.45
CA PHE A 33 -3.19 11.60 16.74
C PHE A 33 -4.44 12.48 16.84
N THR A 34 -4.76 13.26 15.81
CA THR A 34 -5.95 14.11 15.83
C THR A 34 -7.24 13.28 15.91
N VAL A 35 -7.35 12.19 15.14
CA VAL A 35 -8.51 11.28 15.22
C VAL A 35 -8.56 10.58 16.59
N TRP A 36 -7.42 10.17 17.15
CA TRP A 36 -7.38 9.53 18.46
C TRP A 36 -7.73 10.48 19.61
N LEU A 37 -7.22 11.71 19.57
CA LEU A 37 -7.38 12.68 20.65
C LEU A 37 -8.75 13.37 20.60
N ASN A 38 -9.23 13.76 19.42
CA ASN A 38 -10.47 14.51 19.24
C ASN A 38 -11.67 13.63 18.88
N GLY A 39 -11.45 12.41 18.39
CA GLY A 39 -12.53 11.50 18.01
C GLY A 39 -13.13 10.73 19.18
N ASN A 40 -14.28 10.11 18.95
CA ASN A 40 -14.88 9.20 19.93
C ASN A 40 -14.07 7.89 20.01
N ARG A 41 -13.20 7.78 21.02
CA ARG A 41 -12.33 6.61 21.26
C ARG A 41 -13.10 5.31 21.53
N GLN A 42 -14.38 5.37 21.88
CA GLN A 42 -15.20 4.18 22.09
C GLN A 42 -15.75 3.64 20.76
N ALA A 43 -15.83 4.46 19.72
CA ALA A 43 -16.30 4.04 18.41
C ALA A 43 -15.24 3.15 17.73
N TRP A 44 -15.64 1.91 17.41
CA TRP A 44 -14.80 0.95 16.69
C TRP A 44 -14.23 1.52 15.39
N ILE A 45 -15.02 2.30 14.65
CA ILE A 45 -14.61 2.89 13.37
C ILE A 45 -13.47 3.91 13.54
N ALA A 46 -13.48 4.67 14.64
CA ALA A 46 -12.43 5.64 14.94
C ALA A 46 -11.11 4.91 15.27
N ARG A 47 -11.18 3.81 16.04
CA ARG A 47 -10.00 2.97 16.32
C ARG A 47 -9.41 2.37 15.05
N LEU A 48 -10.26 1.82 14.17
CA LEU A 48 -9.80 1.31 12.87
C LEU A 48 -9.16 2.41 12.02
N GLY A 49 -9.73 3.62 12.01
CA GLY A 49 -9.15 4.77 11.33
C GLY A 49 -7.75 5.11 11.85
N VAL A 50 -7.57 5.18 13.16
CA VAL A 50 -6.26 5.45 13.79
C VAL A 50 -5.25 4.37 13.45
N VAL A 51 -5.64 3.09 13.48
CA VAL A 51 -4.77 1.97 13.09
C VAL A 51 -4.37 2.06 11.61
N GLY A 52 -5.32 2.37 10.72
CA GLY A 52 -5.05 2.55 9.30
C GLY A 52 -4.08 3.71 9.02
N LEU A 53 -4.32 4.86 9.66
CA LEU A 53 -3.44 6.03 9.56
C LEU A 53 -2.05 5.74 10.14
N GLY A 54 -1.98 4.99 11.25
CA GLY A 54 -0.72 4.53 11.85
C GLY A 54 0.06 3.59 10.92
N PHE A 55 -0.61 2.64 10.26
CA PHE A 55 0.03 1.79 9.25
C PHE A 55 0.51 2.58 8.02
N SER A 56 -0.24 3.60 7.58
CA SER A 56 0.22 4.52 6.53
C SER A 56 1.47 5.28 6.96
N ALA A 57 1.49 5.85 8.17
CA ALA A 57 2.67 6.50 8.72
C ALA A 57 3.87 5.53 8.76
N PHE A 58 3.65 4.32 9.27
CA PHE A 58 4.68 3.27 9.31
C PHE A 58 5.22 2.91 7.92
N PHE A 59 4.35 2.77 6.91
CA PHE A 59 4.77 2.54 5.52
C PHE A 59 5.73 3.63 5.05
N PHE A 60 5.37 4.91 5.22
CA PHE A 60 6.21 6.03 4.77
C PHE A 60 7.51 6.17 5.58
N PHE A 61 7.51 5.78 6.86
CA PHE A 61 8.73 5.69 7.65
C PHE A 61 9.71 4.66 7.09
N VAL A 62 9.26 3.42 6.87
CA VAL A 62 10.15 2.38 6.32
C VAL A 62 10.57 2.70 4.88
N HIS A 63 9.66 3.28 4.09
CA HIS A 63 9.96 3.76 2.74
C HIS A 63 11.05 4.86 2.74
N ALA A 64 10.98 5.83 3.66
CA ALA A 64 12.01 6.85 3.81
C ALA A 64 13.38 6.25 4.19
N LEU A 65 13.40 5.24 5.08
CA LEU A 65 14.63 4.52 5.43
C LEU A 65 15.24 3.78 4.23
N LEU A 66 14.42 3.14 3.40
CA LEU A 66 14.87 2.46 2.19
C LEU A 66 15.49 3.43 1.17
N ILE A 67 14.89 4.62 1.00
CA ILE A 67 15.40 5.65 0.07
C ILE A 67 16.69 6.29 0.59
N ALA A 68 16.78 6.53 1.89
CA ALA A 68 17.96 7.15 2.51
C ALA A 68 19.16 6.20 2.59
N SER A 69 18.92 4.88 2.51
CA SER A 69 19.97 3.88 2.56
C SER A 69 20.70 3.77 1.21
N PRO A 70 22.05 3.62 1.20
CA PRO A 70 22.78 3.38 -0.05
C PRO A 70 22.34 2.05 -0.69
N LEU A 71 22.39 1.94 -2.02
CA LEU A 71 22.09 0.71 -2.78
C LEU A 71 23.19 -0.36 -2.64
N SER A 72 23.60 -0.66 -1.40
CA SER A 72 24.48 -1.76 -1.09
C SER A 72 23.62 -2.92 -0.61
N TYR A 73 23.71 -4.10 -1.25
CA TYR A 73 22.95 -5.27 -0.80
C TYR A 73 23.24 -5.56 0.67
N THR A 74 22.24 -5.32 1.52
CA THR A 74 22.30 -5.61 2.95
C THR A 74 21.04 -6.36 3.35
N ILE A 75 21.20 -7.39 4.19
CA ILE A 75 20.09 -8.20 4.72
C ILE A 75 19.03 -7.30 5.41
N SER A 76 19.47 -6.18 5.97
CA SER A 76 18.61 -5.14 6.56
C SER A 76 17.61 -4.54 5.57
N GLN A 77 18.02 -4.25 4.32
CA GLN A 77 17.13 -3.63 3.33
C GLN A 77 16.03 -4.58 2.85
N ASP A 78 16.37 -5.85 2.60
CA ASP A 78 15.36 -6.84 2.23
C ASP A 78 14.37 -7.12 3.37
N PHE A 79 14.82 -7.03 4.62
CA PHE A 79 13.93 -7.08 5.77
C PHE A 79 12.97 -5.89 5.80
N LEU A 80 13.48 -4.66 5.65
CA LEU A 80 12.66 -3.45 5.59
C LEU A 80 11.68 -3.51 4.41
N TRP A 81 12.10 -3.97 3.23
CA TRP A 81 11.25 -4.16 2.06
C TRP A 81 10.08 -5.12 2.34
N ARG A 82 10.37 -6.28 2.94
CA ARG A 82 9.32 -7.24 3.33
C ARG A 82 8.39 -6.68 4.39
N LEU A 83 8.90 -5.83 5.28
CA LEU A 83 8.11 -5.17 6.30
C LEU A 83 7.10 -4.18 5.69
N LEU A 84 7.36 -3.59 4.51
CA LEU A 84 6.38 -2.76 3.79
C LEU A 84 5.18 -3.56 3.25
N TRP A 85 5.33 -4.86 3.00
CA TRP A 85 4.24 -5.68 2.43
C TRP A 85 3.00 -5.69 3.34
N LEU A 86 3.22 -5.71 4.65
CA LEU A 86 2.14 -5.70 5.63
C LEU A 86 1.27 -4.42 5.54
N PRO A 87 1.81 -3.21 5.75
CA PRO A 87 1.00 -2.00 5.61
C PRO A 87 0.50 -1.79 4.18
N ALA A 88 1.23 -2.21 3.14
CA ALA A 88 0.78 -2.12 1.75
C ALA A 88 -0.52 -2.91 1.48
N ILE A 89 -0.75 -4.01 2.20
CA ILE A 89 -1.97 -4.81 2.09
C ILE A 89 -3.02 -4.36 3.11
N CYS A 90 -2.61 -4.08 4.35
CA CYS A 90 -3.50 -3.73 5.46
C CYS A 90 -4.18 -2.37 5.26
N VAL A 91 -3.47 -1.34 4.76
CA VAL A 91 -4.02 0.00 4.60
C VAL A 91 -5.20 0.02 3.62
N PRO A 92 -5.10 -0.54 2.39
CA PRO A 92 -6.25 -0.67 1.49
C PRO A 92 -7.42 -1.44 2.11
N TYR A 93 -7.15 -2.52 2.86
CA TYR A 93 -8.20 -3.29 3.54
C TYR A 93 -8.94 -2.45 4.58
N ILE A 94 -8.21 -1.70 5.43
CA ILE A 94 -8.79 -0.85 6.46
C ILE A 94 -9.60 0.28 5.81
N TRP A 95 -9.07 0.91 4.76
CA TRP A 95 -9.79 1.92 3.97
C TRP A 95 -11.11 1.36 3.42
N PHE A 96 -11.06 0.16 2.82
CA PHE A 96 -12.24 -0.53 2.32
C PHE A 96 -13.25 -0.81 3.43
N ALA A 97 -12.79 -1.30 4.58
CA ALA A 97 -13.65 -1.62 5.71
C ALA A 97 -14.36 -0.38 6.28
N ILE A 98 -13.65 0.75 6.34
CA ILE A 98 -14.21 2.04 6.77
C ILE A 98 -15.22 2.54 5.73
N GLY A 99 -14.84 2.58 4.45
CA GLY A 99 -15.74 3.02 3.38
C GLY A 99 -17.02 2.19 3.31
N LEU A 100 -16.89 0.86 3.42
CA LEU A 100 -18.02 -0.06 3.40
C LEU A 100 -18.92 0.08 4.64
N HIS A 101 -18.36 0.42 5.81
CA HIS A 101 -19.15 0.76 6.99
C HIS A 101 -20.07 1.95 6.72
N TYR A 102 -19.53 3.05 6.18
CA TYR A 102 -20.32 4.23 5.85
C TYR A 102 -21.30 3.98 4.68
N ALA A 103 -20.90 3.22 3.66
CA ALA A 103 -21.80 2.83 2.57
C ALA A 103 -22.99 1.98 3.05
N ALA A 104 -22.77 1.08 4.02
CA ALA A 104 -23.81 0.24 4.60
C ALA A 104 -24.81 1.01 5.47
N LEU A 105 -24.44 2.18 6.01
CA LEU A 105 -25.38 3.07 6.71
C LEU A 105 -26.37 3.72 5.75
N ILE A 106 -25.95 3.99 4.51
CA ILE A 106 -26.77 4.67 3.50
C ILE A 106 -27.70 3.70 2.76
N ASN A 107 -27.31 2.42 2.63
CA ASN A 107 -28.06 1.45 1.81
C ASN A 107 -28.10 0.04 2.44
N GLN A 108 -29.32 -0.46 2.67
CA GLN A 108 -29.55 -1.77 3.29
C GLN A 108 -28.98 -2.96 2.48
N ASN A 109 -28.91 -2.87 1.14
CA ASN A 109 -28.33 -3.93 0.32
C ASN A 109 -26.83 -4.10 0.60
N TRP A 110 -26.13 -3.01 0.87
CA TRP A 110 -24.72 -3.04 1.26
C TRP A 110 -24.54 -3.61 2.66
N ARG A 111 -25.48 -3.36 3.58
CA ARG A 111 -25.48 -3.98 4.91
C ARG A 111 -25.52 -5.51 4.83
N ARG A 112 -26.31 -6.08 3.90
CA ARG A 112 -26.38 -7.54 3.70
C ARG A 112 -25.12 -8.11 3.01
N ARG A 113 -24.55 -7.38 2.05
CA ARG A 113 -23.34 -7.82 1.31
C ARG A 113 -22.03 -7.54 2.06
N ARG A 114 -22.05 -6.67 3.07
CA ARG A 114 -20.89 -6.25 3.86
C ARG A 114 -20.01 -7.40 4.35
N PRO A 115 -20.52 -8.44 5.03
CA PRO A 115 -19.66 -9.52 5.54
C PRO A 115 -18.97 -10.27 4.39
N ALA A 116 -19.69 -10.58 3.32
CA ALA A 116 -19.12 -11.29 2.16
C ALA A 116 -18.03 -10.46 1.47
N LEU A 117 -18.24 -9.16 1.30
CA LEU A 117 -17.26 -8.26 0.69
C LEU A 117 -16.00 -8.12 1.55
N LEU A 118 -16.14 -7.94 2.86
CA LEU A 118 -14.99 -7.89 3.78
C LEU A 118 -14.19 -9.19 3.74
N VAL A 119 -14.87 -10.33 3.83
CA VAL A 119 -14.22 -11.65 3.76
C VAL A 119 -13.52 -11.83 2.41
N SER A 120 -14.15 -11.46 1.30
CA SER A 120 -13.53 -11.57 -0.03
C SER A 120 -12.27 -10.70 -0.16
N SER A 121 -12.29 -9.45 0.30
CA SER A 121 -11.09 -8.60 0.32
C SER A 121 -10.01 -9.15 1.26
N GLY A 122 -10.41 -9.70 2.41
CA GLY A 122 -9.47 -10.30 3.35
C GLY A 122 -8.78 -11.52 2.78
N ILE A 123 -9.54 -12.41 2.12
CA ILE A 123 -8.99 -13.59 1.43
C ILE A 123 -8.04 -13.17 0.31
N LEU A 124 -8.40 -12.18 -0.50
CA LEU A 124 -7.52 -11.68 -1.58
C LEU A 124 -6.23 -11.07 -1.02
N GLY A 125 -6.32 -10.27 0.04
CA GLY A 125 -5.15 -9.70 0.72
C GLY A 125 -4.25 -10.78 1.34
N CYS A 126 -4.84 -11.77 2.00
CA CYS A 126 -4.10 -12.92 2.55
C CYS A 126 -3.43 -13.75 1.46
N LEU A 127 -4.14 -14.01 0.36
CA LEU A 127 -3.59 -14.74 -0.79
C LEU A 127 -2.39 -13.99 -1.40
N LEU A 128 -2.49 -12.67 -1.55
CA LEU A 128 -1.37 -11.83 -1.99
C LEU A 128 -0.18 -11.92 -1.03
N LEU A 129 -0.41 -11.85 0.28
CA LEU A 129 0.65 -11.97 1.27
C LEU A 129 1.32 -13.34 1.21
N VAL A 130 0.54 -14.41 1.08
CA VAL A 130 1.07 -15.78 0.90
C VAL A 130 1.91 -15.88 -0.36
N LEU A 131 1.44 -15.34 -1.49
CA LEU A 131 2.21 -15.32 -2.74
C LEU A 131 3.53 -14.55 -2.58
N LEU A 132 3.52 -13.38 -1.93
CA LEU A 132 4.74 -12.61 -1.66
C LEU A 132 5.73 -13.38 -0.78
N ILE A 133 5.23 -14.13 0.22
CA ILE A 133 6.07 -14.97 1.08
C ILE A 133 6.65 -16.16 0.30
N LEU A 134 5.86 -16.81 -0.57
CA LEU A 134 6.32 -17.93 -1.40
C LEU A 134 7.37 -17.47 -2.41
N TYR A 135 7.16 -16.33 -3.07
CA TYR A 135 8.06 -15.74 -4.06
C TYR A 135 9.05 -14.74 -3.45
N ARG A 136 9.41 -14.91 -2.17
CA ARG A 136 10.29 -13.99 -1.43
C ARG A 136 11.71 -13.85 -1.98
N SER A 137 12.18 -14.84 -2.75
CA SER A 137 13.48 -14.83 -3.44
C SER A 137 13.41 -14.01 -4.72
N THR A 138 12.26 -13.99 -5.39
CA THR A 138 12.00 -13.20 -6.60
C THR A 138 11.82 -11.72 -6.25
N PHE A 139 11.07 -11.40 -5.19
CA PHE A 139 10.77 -10.03 -4.78
C PHE A 139 11.76 -9.48 -3.75
N THR A 140 13.04 -9.40 -4.11
CA THR A 140 14.05 -8.67 -3.32
C THR A 140 13.98 -7.17 -3.59
N PHE A 141 14.49 -6.35 -2.66
CA PHE A 141 14.54 -4.90 -2.84
C PHE A 141 15.37 -4.53 -4.08
N VAL A 142 16.58 -5.07 -4.16
CA VAL A 142 17.50 -4.80 -5.28
C VAL A 142 16.94 -5.34 -6.60
N GLY A 143 16.37 -6.55 -6.60
CA GLY A 143 15.74 -7.13 -7.79
C GLY A 143 14.58 -6.27 -8.30
N THR A 144 13.74 -5.77 -7.39
CA THR A 144 12.60 -4.91 -7.75
C THR A 144 13.06 -3.55 -8.30
N VAL A 145 14.08 -2.92 -7.70
CA VAL A 145 14.62 -1.66 -8.20
C VAL A 145 15.28 -1.84 -9.57
N ARG A 146 16.02 -2.93 -9.78
CA ARG A 146 16.62 -3.25 -11.08
C ARG A 146 15.57 -3.53 -12.14
N LEU A 147 14.52 -4.28 -11.81
CA LEU A 147 13.39 -4.52 -12.70
C LEU A 147 12.72 -3.20 -13.10
N LEU A 148 12.53 -2.29 -12.15
CA LEU A 148 11.91 -0.99 -12.43
C LEU A 148 12.82 -0.07 -13.28
N ALA A 149 14.12 -0.05 -12.98
CA ALA A 149 15.07 0.87 -13.62
C ALA A 149 15.56 0.38 -14.99
N TYR A 150 15.73 -0.93 -15.14
CA TYR A 150 16.38 -1.52 -16.32
C TYR A 150 15.50 -2.54 -17.05
N SER A 151 14.28 -2.81 -16.59
CA SER A 151 13.40 -3.88 -17.11
C SER A 151 14.06 -5.27 -17.10
N ASP A 152 15.09 -5.45 -16.26
CA ASP A 152 15.91 -6.64 -16.23
C ASP A 152 15.32 -7.66 -15.26
N LEU A 153 14.92 -8.82 -15.80
CA LEU A 153 14.42 -9.95 -15.02
C LEU A 153 15.63 -10.74 -14.51
N TYR A 154 16.04 -10.45 -13.27
CA TYR A 154 17.11 -11.18 -12.61
C TYR A 154 16.80 -12.69 -12.59
N GLU A 155 17.59 -13.48 -13.33
CA GLU A 155 17.62 -14.96 -13.39
C GLU A 155 16.34 -15.71 -13.85
N ASP A 156 15.19 -15.05 -14.05
CA ASP A 156 13.95 -15.75 -14.39
C ASP A 156 13.85 -16.07 -15.90
N THR A 157 14.34 -17.26 -16.27
CA THR A 157 14.34 -17.81 -17.64
C THR A 157 12.93 -18.13 -18.18
N HIS A 158 11.87 -17.95 -17.38
CA HIS A 158 10.46 -18.18 -17.74
C HIS A 158 9.65 -16.87 -17.75
N ALA A 159 10.07 -15.91 -18.58
CA ALA A 159 9.35 -14.65 -18.80
C ALA A 159 8.08 -14.87 -19.65
N GLY A 160 7.00 -15.33 -19.03
CA GLY A 160 5.66 -15.42 -19.62
C GLY A 160 4.65 -14.54 -18.89
N LEU A 161 3.45 -14.36 -19.47
CA LEU A 161 2.35 -13.60 -18.85
C LEU A 161 1.91 -14.12 -17.46
N PHE A 162 2.21 -15.38 -17.16
CA PHE A 162 1.92 -16.02 -15.89
C PHE A 162 3.12 -16.06 -14.93
N SER A 163 4.21 -15.36 -15.23
CA SER A 163 5.34 -15.27 -14.31
C SER A 163 4.91 -14.57 -13.01
N PRO A 164 5.49 -14.95 -11.85
CA PRO A 164 5.21 -14.28 -10.59
C PRO A 164 5.46 -12.77 -10.65
N THR A 165 6.49 -12.35 -11.40
CA THR A 165 6.90 -10.96 -11.61
C THR A 165 5.84 -10.09 -12.30
N VAL A 166 4.94 -10.69 -13.09
CA VAL A 166 3.80 -9.99 -13.72
C VAL A 166 2.52 -10.22 -12.92
N LEU A 167 2.25 -11.47 -12.56
CA LEU A 167 0.99 -11.86 -11.93
C LEU A 167 0.79 -11.19 -10.56
N VAL A 168 1.81 -11.16 -9.71
CA VAL A 168 1.68 -10.63 -8.34
C VAL A 168 1.43 -9.11 -8.35
N PRO A 169 2.16 -8.27 -9.11
CA PRO A 169 1.82 -6.85 -9.23
C PRO A 169 0.43 -6.61 -9.82
N VAL A 170 0.01 -7.37 -10.83
CA VAL A 170 -1.33 -7.24 -11.42
C VAL A 170 -2.41 -7.57 -10.38
N LEU A 171 -2.27 -8.68 -9.66
CA LEU A 171 -3.20 -9.05 -8.58
C LEU A 171 -3.22 -8.00 -7.47
N PHE A 172 -2.06 -7.44 -7.11
CA PHE A 172 -1.97 -6.36 -6.13
C PHE A 172 -2.72 -5.11 -6.61
N LEU A 173 -2.56 -4.71 -7.87
CA LEU A 173 -3.31 -3.59 -8.45
C LEU A 173 -4.81 -3.87 -8.48
N CYS A 174 -5.24 -5.06 -8.87
CA CYS A 174 -6.65 -5.48 -8.82
C CYS A 174 -7.21 -5.42 -7.40
N TYR A 175 -6.43 -5.85 -6.40
CA TYR A 175 -6.81 -5.78 -5.00
C TYR A 175 -6.93 -4.34 -4.50
N VAL A 176 -5.92 -3.50 -4.74
CA VAL A 176 -5.92 -2.10 -4.33
C VAL A 176 -7.06 -1.33 -4.99
N THR A 177 -7.30 -1.55 -6.28
CA THR A 177 -8.42 -0.92 -7.00
C THR A 177 -9.77 -1.38 -6.47
N PHE A 178 -9.95 -2.67 -6.17
CA PHE A 178 -11.14 -3.18 -5.52
C PHE A 178 -11.39 -2.50 -4.16
N CYS A 179 -10.35 -2.41 -3.32
CA CYS A 179 -10.45 -1.77 -2.00
C CYS A 179 -10.68 -0.26 -2.08
N ALA A 180 -10.04 0.42 -3.03
CA ALA A 180 -10.13 1.87 -3.18
C ALA A 180 -11.50 2.30 -3.73
N ILE A 181 -12.01 1.59 -4.74
CA ILE A 181 -13.18 2.03 -5.51
C ILE A 181 -14.47 1.30 -5.09
N GLY A 182 -14.37 0.07 -4.58
CA GLY A 182 -15.52 -0.76 -4.20
C GLY A 182 -16.58 -0.07 -3.33
N PRO A 183 -16.21 0.74 -2.30
CA PRO A 183 -17.20 1.45 -1.48
C PRO A 183 -17.93 2.59 -2.21
N TRP A 184 -17.35 3.11 -3.30
CA TRP A 184 -17.83 4.31 -4.00
C TRP A 184 -18.65 3.98 -5.24
N PHE A 185 -18.50 2.78 -5.81
CA PHE A 185 -19.35 2.28 -6.90
C PHE A 185 -20.72 1.85 -6.37
N THR A 186 -21.59 2.84 -6.12
CA THR A 186 -23.02 2.60 -5.94
C THR A 186 -23.71 2.64 -7.31
N PRO A 187 -24.51 1.62 -7.70
CA PRO A 187 -25.26 1.65 -8.96
C PRO A 187 -26.17 2.88 -9.08
N GLY A 188 -26.61 3.46 -7.96
CA GLY A 188 -27.41 4.68 -7.91
C GLY A 188 -26.66 6.00 -8.21
N ARG A 189 -25.32 5.99 -8.27
CA ARG A 189 -24.53 7.10 -8.83
C ARG A 189 -24.31 6.93 -10.33
N VAL A 190 -24.10 5.71 -10.81
CA VAL A 190 -23.96 5.42 -12.25
C VAL A 190 -25.25 5.73 -13.01
N LYS A 191 -26.43 5.38 -12.44
CA LYS A 191 -27.75 5.74 -13.00
C LYS A 191 -28.09 7.24 -12.99
N ARG A 192 -27.27 8.09 -12.37
CA ARG A 192 -27.47 9.56 -12.36
C ARG A 192 -26.62 10.27 -13.41
N VAL A 193 -25.69 9.56 -14.02
CA VAL A 193 -24.75 10.08 -15.03
C VAL A 193 -25.11 9.59 -16.44
N VAL A 194 -25.99 8.59 -16.54
CA VAL A 194 -26.66 8.14 -17.77
C VAL A 194 -28.11 8.58 -17.72
#